data_AF-A0A2S1JWG6-F1
#
_entry.id   AF-A0A2S1JWG6-F1
#
_cell.length_a   1.000
_cell.length_b   1.000
_cell.length_c   1.000
_cell.angle_alpha   90.00
_cell.angle_beta   90.00
_cell.angle_gamma   90.00
#
_symmetry.space_group_name_H-M   'P 1'
#
loop_
_entity.id
_entity.type
_entity.pdbx_description
1 polymer ?
#
loop_
_entity_poly.entity_id
_entity_poly.type
_entity_poly.pdbx_seq_one_letter_code
_entity_poly.pdbx_strand_id
1 'polypeptide(L)'
;MRSYFVFFLSLFIALSANAQQVQLKGLFGDSAMLEIDGRQKILKAGQKSPEGVTLLEATTRYARISVSGREQKLTLDAPIATSFAKAAKAEVRLPADSRGHYLTNAWVNGLRVPMMVDTGATNIAINYPTARRLRLNLDNAEEVLVSTANGITSVYRVNLSSVTIGGIKVHNVDATVHADDFPQVVLLGNSFLSQVDMEQQGGVLVLRARH
;
A
#
# COMPACT_ATOMS: atom_id res chain seq x y z
N MET A 1 -51.85 9.75 -23.33
CA MET A 1 -50.73 9.33 -24.21
C MET A 1 -49.69 8.64 -23.34
N ARG A 2 -49.54 7.31 -23.46
CA ARG A 2 -48.58 6.52 -22.68
C ARG A 2 -47.32 6.33 -23.53
N SER A 3 -46.22 6.95 -23.15
CA SER A 3 -44.93 6.81 -23.83
C SER A 3 -44.11 5.73 -23.12
N TYR A 4 -43.79 4.65 -23.83
CA TYR A 4 -42.90 3.59 -23.35
C TYR A 4 -41.45 4.00 -23.58
N PHE A 5 -40.68 4.11 -22.49
CA PHE A 5 -39.25 4.37 -22.54
C PHE A 5 -38.52 3.02 -22.64
N VAL A 6 -37.96 2.70 -23.81
CA VAL A 6 -37.12 1.52 -24.01
C VAL A 6 -35.69 1.88 -23.60
N PHE A 7 -35.21 1.30 -22.50
CA PHE A 7 -33.83 1.46 -22.03
C PHE A 7 -32.94 0.42 -22.72
N PHE A 8 -32.02 0.89 -23.57
CA PHE A 8 -31.01 0.06 -24.23
C PHE A 8 -29.94 -0.33 -23.19
N LEU A 9 -29.90 -1.61 -22.80
CA LEU A 9 -28.90 -2.16 -21.90
C LEU A 9 -27.62 -2.47 -22.73
N SER A 10 -26.60 -1.62 -22.64
CA SER A 10 -25.30 -1.93 -23.25
C SER A 10 -24.55 -2.93 -22.37
N LEU A 11 -24.25 -4.10 -22.96
CA LEU A 11 -23.54 -5.20 -22.32
C LEU A 11 -22.04 -4.99 -22.51
N PHE A 12 -21.35 -4.52 -21.47
CA PHE A 12 -19.89 -4.49 -21.43
C PHE A 12 -19.35 -5.92 -21.28
N ILE A 13 -18.84 -6.49 -22.37
CA ILE A 13 -18.08 -7.75 -22.35
C ILE A 13 -16.68 -7.43 -21.80
N ALA A 14 -16.40 -7.86 -20.57
CA ALA A 14 -15.06 -7.82 -20.02
C ALA A 14 -14.17 -8.85 -20.73
N LEU A 15 -13.16 -8.38 -21.49
CA LEU A 15 -12.10 -9.24 -22.01
C LEU A 15 -11.23 -9.71 -20.85
N SER A 16 -11.39 -10.97 -20.43
CA SER A 16 -10.50 -11.62 -19.48
C SER A 16 -9.12 -11.81 -20.11
N ALA A 17 -8.13 -11.04 -19.66
CA ALA A 17 -6.73 -11.31 -19.94
C ALA A 17 -6.31 -12.58 -19.18
N ASN A 18 -6.10 -13.68 -19.89
CA ASN A 18 -5.55 -14.90 -19.29
C ASN A 18 -4.12 -14.63 -18.79
N ALA A 19 -3.90 -14.77 -17.49
CA ALA A 19 -2.57 -14.68 -16.90
C ALA A 19 -1.85 -16.02 -17.08
N GLN A 20 -0.82 -16.04 -17.93
CA GLN A 20 0.05 -17.19 -18.19
C GLN A 20 0.61 -17.75 -16.88
N GLN A 21 0.34 -19.02 -16.53
CA GLN A 21 0.74 -19.60 -15.24
C GLN A 21 2.04 -20.38 -15.26
N VAL A 22 3.09 -19.83 -14.63
CA VAL A 22 4.43 -20.42 -14.55
C VAL A 22 4.78 -20.76 -13.10
N GLN A 23 4.96 -22.04 -12.79
CA GLN A 23 5.44 -22.53 -11.49
C GLN A 23 6.74 -23.30 -11.64
N LEU A 24 7.62 -23.22 -10.65
CA LEU A 24 8.83 -24.04 -10.59
C LEU A 24 8.51 -25.36 -9.86
N LYS A 25 8.70 -26.49 -10.52
CA LYS A 25 8.48 -27.84 -9.96
C LYS A 25 9.78 -28.59 -9.64
N GLY A 26 10.90 -28.18 -10.22
CA GLY A 26 12.19 -28.86 -10.03
C GLY A 26 13.39 -28.01 -10.48
N LEU A 27 14.53 -28.20 -9.83
CA LEU A 27 15.81 -27.58 -10.17
C LEU A 27 16.88 -28.67 -10.32
N PHE A 28 17.65 -28.61 -11.40
CA PHE A 28 18.64 -29.61 -11.76
C PHE A 28 19.97 -28.95 -12.16
N GLY A 29 20.48 -28.05 -11.31
CA GLY A 29 21.72 -27.34 -11.60
C GLY A 29 21.55 -26.31 -12.72
N ASP A 30 21.78 -26.71 -13.97
CA ASP A 30 21.71 -25.86 -15.17
C ASP A 30 20.32 -25.79 -15.82
N SER A 31 19.38 -26.60 -15.31
CA SER A 31 18.06 -26.82 -15.87
C SER A 31 16.98 -26.64 -14.81
N ALA A 32 15.78 -26.20 -15.21
CA ALA A 32 14.62 -26.04 -14.34
C ALA A 32 13.39 -26.71 -14.96
N MET A 33 12.61 -27.41 -14.13
CA MET A 33 11.28 -27.90 -14.51
C MET A 33 10.25 -26.85 -14.16
N LEU A 34 9.63 -26.29 -15.19
CA LEU A 34 8.57 -25.30 -15.09
C LEU A 34 7.24 -25.94 -15.47
N GLU A 35 6.18 -25.65 -14.73
CA GLU A 35 4.81 -25.90 -15.15
C GLU A 35 4.27 -24.61 -15.76
N ILE A 36 4.01 -24.62 -17.06
CA ILE A 36 3.53 -23.47 -17.83
C ILE A 36 2.14 -23.82 -18.38
N ASP A 37 1.10 -23.08 -17.97
CA ASP A 37 -0.32 -23.34 -18.31
C ASP A 37 -0.74 -24.81 -18.05
N GLY A 38 -0.27 -25.37 -16.94
CA GLY A 38 -0.56 -26.76 -16.54
C GLY A 38 0.26 -27.83 -17.28
N ARG A 39 1.19 -27.45 -18.17
CA ARG A 39 2.11 -28.38 -18.85
C ARG A 39 3.51 -28.28 -18.26
N GLN A 40 4.06 -29.42 -17.84
CA GLN A 40 5.42 -29.48 -17.31
C GLN A 40 6.44 -29.52 -18.44
N LYS A 41 7.46 -28.66 -18.34
CA LYS A 41 8.55 -28.52 -19.30
C LYS A 41 9.87 -28.35 -18.57
N ILE A 42 10.88 -29.09 -18.98
CA ILE A 42 12.25 -28.83 -18.56
C ILE A 42 12.87 -27.85 -19.56
N LEU A 43 13.41 -26.75 -19.03
CA LEU A 43 14.21 -25.80 -19.81
C LEU A 43 15.65 -25.81 -19.29
N LYS A 44 16.60 -25.64 -20.22
CA LYS A 44 18.00 -25.32 -19.91
C LYS A 44 18.23 -23.81 -19.92
N ALA A 45 19.20 -23.31 -19.17
CA ALA A 45 19.58 -21.89 -19.23
C ALA A 45 19.87 -21.46 -20.68
N GLY A 46 19.27 -20.34 -21.10
CA GLY A 46 19.25 -19.84 -22.48
C GLY A 46 18.10 -20.35 -23.35
N GLN A 47 17.34 -21.36 -22.93
CA GLN A 47 16.28 -21.95 -23.73
C GLN A 47 14.94 -21.22 -23.56
N LYS A 48 14.26 -20.98 -24.68
CA LYS A 48 12.91 -20.41 -24.73
C LYS A 48 11.86 -21.48 -24.99
N SER A 49 10.78 -21.45 -24.23
CA SER A 49 9.61 -22.30 -24.41
C SER A 49 8.68 -21.75 -25.50
N PRO A 50 7.87 -22.60 -26.16
CA PRO A 50 6.86 -22.16 -27.12
C PRO A 50 5.86 -21.13 -26.56
N GLU A 51 5.61 -21.20 -25.26
CA GLU A 51 4.72 -20.32 -24.50
C GLU A 51 5.36 -18.95 -24.17
N GLY A 52 6.59 -18.72 -24.64
CA GLY A 52 7.27 -17.43 -24.49
C GLY A 52 8.07 -17.25 -23.21
N VAL A 53 8.29 -18.31 -22.43
CA VAL A 53 9.11 -18.30 -21.22
C VAL A 53 10.55 -18.65 -21.56
N THR A 54 11.49 -17.75 -21.29
CA THR A 54 12.93 -18.04 -21.45
C THR A 54 13.54 -18.34 -20.09
N LEU A 55 14.26 -19.45 -19.94
CA LEU A 55 15.08 -19.66 -18.75
C LEU A 55 16.40 -18.89 -18.93
N LEU A 56 16.62 -17.87 -18.12
CA LEU A 56 17.85 -17.07 -18.14
C LEU A 56 18.98 -17.76 -17.37
N GLU A 57 18.63 -18.36 -16.24
CA GLU A 57 19.59 -18.97 -15.31
C GLU A 57 18.88 -20.02 -14.46
N ALA A 58 19.56 -21.11 -14.12
CA ALA A 58 19.10 -22.04 -13.10
C ALA A 58 20.26 -22.36 -12.15
N THR A 59 19.89 -22.60 -10.89
CA THR A 59 20.79 -23.06 -9.83
C THR A 59 20.08 -24.15 -9.05
N THR A 60 20.74 -24.74 -8.04
CA THR A 60 20.08 -25.67 -7.11
C THR A 60 19.09 -25.02 -6.15
N ARG A 61 19.02 -23.68 -6.07
CA ARG A 61 18.15 -22.95 -5.12
C ARG A 61 17.06 -22.11 -5.81
N TYR A 62 17.34 -21.61 -7.01
CA TYR A 62 16.43 -20.76 -7.75
C TYR A 62 16.60 -20.92 -9.27
N ALA A 63 15.58 -20.50 -10.02
CA ALA A 63 15.64 -20.29 -11.47
C ALA A 63 15.27 -18.84 -11.79
N ARG A 64 15.98 -18.19 -12.70
CA ARG A 64 15.61 -16.88 -13.24
C ARG A 64 15.05 -17.06 -14.64
N ILE A 65 13.83 -16.60 -14.86
CA ILE A 65 13.11 -16.71 -16.14
C ILE A 65 12.77 -15.33 -16.69
N SER A 66 12.53 -15.23 -17.99
CA SER A 66 11.94 -14.07 -18.65
C SER A 66 10.59 -14.44 -19.23
N VAL A 67 9.55 -13.68 -18.89
CA VAL A 67 8.19 -13.85 -19.42
C VAL A 67 7.74 -12.49 -19.95
N SER A 68 7.38 -12.42 -21.24
CA SER A 68 6.98 -11.17 -21.90
C SER A 68 7.98 -10.01 -21.70
N GLY A 69 9.28 -10.33 -21.69
CA GLY A 69 10.37 -9.35 -21.52
C GLY A 69 10.66 -8.94 -20.07
N ARG A 70 10.01 -9.53 -19.06
CA ARG A 70 10.28 -9.27 -17.64
C ARG A 70 11.00 -10.44 -16.99
N GLU A 71 12.11 -10.15 -16.30
CA GLU A 71 12.85 -11.16 -15.55
C GLU A 71 12.23 -11.46 -14.18
N GLN A 72 12.23 -12.73 -13.77
CA GLN A 72 11.63 -13.21 -12.52
C GLN A 72 12.47 -14.33 -11.91
N LYS A 73 12.66 -14.28 -10.59
CA LYS A 73 13.37 -15.32 -9.83
C LYS A 73 12.36 -16.25 -9.14
N LEU A 74 12.38 -17.53 -9.49
CA LEU A 74 11.55 -18.60 -8.93
C LEU A 74 12.34 -19.45 -7.94
N THR A 75 11.68 -19.93 -6.89
CA THR A 75 12.23 -20.86 -5.88
C THR A 75 11.26 -22.03 -5.69
N LEU A 76 11.76 -23.20 -5.29
CA LEU A 76 10.95 -24.42 -5.14
C LEU A 76 9.89 -24.31 -4.04
N ASP A 77 10.08 -23.39 -3.09
CA ASP A 77 9.23 -23.21 -1.91
C ASP A 77 8.01 -22.30 -2.15
N ALA A 78 7.83 -21.78 -3.37
CA ALA A 78 6.77 -20.82 -3.67
C ALA A 78 5.97 -21.22 -4.93
N PRO A 79 4.72 -21.72 -4.79
CA PRO A 79 3.79 -21.71 -5.90
C PRO A 79 3.38 -20.26 -6.17
N ILE A 80 4.03 -19.60 -7.13
CA ILE A 80 3.52 -18.33 -7.66
C ILE A 80 2.42 -18.70 -8.67
N ALA A 81 1.19 -18.77 -8.17
CA ALA A 81 0.04 -18.59 -9.03
C ALA A 81 0.18 -17.26 -9.74
N THR A 82 0.16 -17.29 -11.06
CA THR A 82 0.30 -16.12 -11.90
C THR A 82 -0.99 -15.33 -11.84
N SER A 83 -0.97 -14.39 -10.92
CA SER A 83 -1.72 -13.16 -11.03
C SER A 83 -0.68 -12.06 -10.93
N PHE A 84 -0.05 -11.71 -12.05
CA PHE A 84 0.52 -10.37 -12.17
C PHE A 84 -0.62 -9.43 -12.57
N ALA A 85 -1.55 -9.20 -11.65
CA ALA A 85 -1.93 -7.81 -11.44
C ALA A 85 -0.61 -7.06 -11.17
N LYS A 86 -0.37 -5.94 -11.86
CA LYS A 86 0.67 -4.94 -11.52
C LYS A 86 0.87 -4.97 -10.01
N ALA A 87 2.10 -5.20 -9.49
CA ALA A 87 2.36 -5.33 -8.06
C ALA A 87 1.46 -4.35 -7.32
N ALA A 88 0.43 -4.88 -6.67
CA ALA A 88 -0.70 -4.05 -6.29
C ALA A 88 -0.12 -3.00 -5.35
N LYS A 89 -0.18 -1.73 -5.78
CA LYS A 89 0.23 -0.61 -4.94
C LYS A 89 -0.44 -0.82 -3.59
N ALA A 90 0.34 -0.67 -2.51
CA ALA A 90 -0.22 -0.84 -1.16
C ALA A 90 -1.49 0.01 -1.05
N GLU A 91 -2.59 -0.64 -0.72
CA GLU A 91 -3.91 -0.04 -0.64
C GLU A 91 -4.50 -0.35 0.73
N VAL A 92 -5.08 0.68 1.35
CA VAL A 92 -5.88 0.51 2.56
C VAL A 92 -7.28 1.07 2.31
N ARG A 93 -8.28 0.28 2.70
CA ARG A 93 -9.69 0.66 2.68
C ARG A 93 -10.15 0.90 4.10
N LEU A 94 -10.62 2.11 4.36
CA LEU A 94 -11.09 2.57 5.66
C LEU A 94 -12.59 2.82 5.55
N PRO A 95 -13.45 1.92 6.05
CA PRO A 95 -14.87 2.24 6.16
C PRO A 95 -15.07 3.36 7.19
N ALA A 96 -16.04 4.22 6.93
CA ALA A 96 -16.45 5.22 7.90
C ALA A 96 -17.02 4.56 9.17
N ASP A 97 -16.76 5.16 10.33
CA ASP A 97 -17.42 4.80 11.58
C ASP A 97 -18.87 5.29 11.62
N SER A 98 -19.60 5.02 12.71
CA SER A 98 -20.98 5.46 12.89
C SER A 98 -21.18 6.98 12.88
N ARG A 99 -20.10 7.76 13.00
CA ARG A 99 -20.07 9.22 13.01
C ARG A 99 -19.57 9.79 11.68
N GLY A 100 -19.20 8.94 10.71
CA GLY A 100 -18.67 9.36 9.42
C GLY A 100 -17.16 9.59 9.38
N HIS A 101 -16.42 9.28 10.46
CA HIS A 101 -14.97 9.44 10.50
C HIS A 101 -14.24 8.19 10.01
N TYR A 102 -13.04 8.38 9.46
CA TYR A 102 -12.17 7.27 9.06
C TYR A 102 -11.08 7.07 10.10
N LEU A 103 -11.09 5.91 10.75
CA LEU A 103 -10.10 5.52 11.75
C LEU A 103 -9.16 4.48 11.18
N THR A 104 -7.88 4.57 11.55
CA THR A 104 -6.87 3.60 11.14
C THR A 104 -5.83 3.39 12.23
N ASN A 105 -5.12 2.27 12.15
CA ASN A 105 -3.93 2.06 12.96
C ASN A 105 -2.70 2.34 12.10
N ALA A 106 -1.91 3.31 12.51
CA ALA A 106 -0.64 3.62 11.90
C ALA A 106 0.53 3.07 12.73
N TRP A 107 1.67 2.89 12.09
CA TRP A 107 2.95 2.67 12.76
C TRP A 107 3.79 3.93 12.62
N VAL A 108 4.00 4.64 13.72
CA VAL A 108 4.86 5.83 13.81
C VAL A 108 6.18 5.41 14.42
N ASN A 109 7.27 5.53 13.67
CA ASN A 109 8.61 5.12 14.10
C ASN A 109 8.63 3.67 14.67
N GLY A 110 7.82 2.78 14.10
CA GLY A 110 7.70 1.38 14.53
C GLY A 110 6.76 1.12 15.72
N LEU A 111 6.06 2.13 16.22
CA LEU A 111 5.08 2.00 17.30
C LEU A 111 3.65 2.23 16.80
N ARG A 112 2.72 1.35 17.20
CA ARG A 112 1.33 1.39 16.76
C ARG A 112 0.57 2.55 17.43
N VAL A 113 -0.15 3.35 16.65
CA VAL A 113 -0.94 4.51 17.09
C VAL A 113 -2.27 4.53 16.34
N PRO A 114 -3.42 4.60 17.04
CA PRO A 114 -4.71 4.86 16.40
C PRO A 114 -4.76 6.31 15.93
N MET A 115 -5.19 6.51 14.68
CA MET A 115 -5.32 7.82 14.05
C MET A 115 -6.67 7.98 13.39
N MET A 116 -7.14 9.22 13.33
CA MET A 116 -8.31 9.63 12.55
C MET A 116 -7.84 10.42 11.33
N VAL A 117 -8.39 10.13 10.15
CA VAL A 117 -8.10 10.92 8.94
C VAL A 117 -8.72 12.30 9.08
N ASP A 118 -7.90 13.33 8.90
CA ASP A 118 -8.34 14.72 8.91
C ASP A 118 -7.69 15.48 7.74
N THR A 119 -8.46 15.69 6.69
CA THR A 119 -8.03 16.44 5.49
C THR A 119 -7.88 17.95 5.75
N GLY A 120 -8.43 18.46 6.86
CA GLY A 120 -8.28 19.85 7.30
C GLY A 120 -6.98 20.11 8.06
N ALA A 121 -6.33 19.07 8.60
CA ALA A 121 -5.07 19.21 9.31
C ALA A 121 -3.88 19.33 8.35
N THR A 122 -3.04 20.36 8.52
CA THR A 122 -1.81 20.54 7.71
C THR A 122 -0.79 19.44 8.03
N ASN A 123 -0.51 19.21 9.30
CA ASN A 123 0.45 18.21 9.80
C ASN A 123 -0.27 17.06 10.51
N ILE A 124 0.44 15.96 10.76
CA ILE A 124 -0.05 14.98 11.73
C ILE A 124 -0.07 15.66 13.12
N ALA A 125 -1.24 15.70 13.76
CA ALA A 125 -1.41 16.34 15.07
C ALA A 125 -1.47 15.29 16.17
N ILE A 126 -0.50 15.31 17.08
CA ILE A 126 -0.31 14.32 18.15
C ILE A 126 -0.56 15.00 19.50
N ASN A 127 -1.30 14.35 20.40
CA ASN A 127 -1.45 14.82 21.77
C ASN A 127 -0.21 14.50 22.63
N TYR A 128 -0.01 15.25 23.71
CA TYR A 128 1.14 15.09 24.59
C TYR A 128 1.31 13.66 25.14
N PRO A 129 0.26 12.96 25.63
CA PRO A 129 0.39 11.60 26.13
C PRO A 129 0.88 10.60 25.07
N THR A 130 0.42 10.73 23.83
CA THR A 130 0.84 9.86 22.74
C THR A 130 2.28 10.15 22.33
N ALA A 131 2.70 11.42 22.28
CA ALA A 131 4.08 11.80 21.99
C ALA A 131 5.07 11.19 23.00
N ARG A 132 4.71 11.19 24.30
CA ARG A 132 5.47 10.53 25.36
C ARG A 132 5.59 9.03 25.15
N ARG A 133 4.49 8.35 24.80
CA ARG A 133 4.50 6.91 24.48
C ARG A 133 5.33 6.60 23.24
N LEU A 134 5.33 7.49 22.26
CA LEU A 134 6.15 7.42 21.05
C LEU A 134 7.62 7.76 21.28
N ARG A 135 7.97 8.25 22.48
CA ARG A 135 9.33 8.70 22.84
C ARG A 135 9.84 9.79 21.90
N LEU A 136 8.95 10.69 21.48
CA LEU A 136 9.35 11.85 20.68
C LEU A 136 10.17 12.80 21.55
N ASN A 137 11.30 13.28 21.03
CA ASN A 137 12.12 14.27 21.71
C ASN A 137 11.51 15.66 21.51
N LEU A 138 11.07 16.27 22.61
CA LEU A 138 10.48 17.62 22.61
C LEU A 138 11.42 18.66 23.21
N ASP A 139 12.54 18.26 23.82
CA ASP A 139 13.40 19.14 24.63
C ASP A 139 14.01 20.29 23.82
N ASN A 140 14.22 20.06 22.52
CA ASN A 140 14.73 21.06 21.57
C ASN A 140 13.74 21.34 20.42
N ALA A 141 12.47 20.94 20.57
CA ALA A 141 11.48 21.17 19.55
C ALA A 141 11.10 22.65 19.50
N GLU A 142 10.92 23.17 18.28
CA GLU A 142 10.42 24.54 18.09
C GLU A 142 8.98 24.61 18.57
N GLU A 143 8.72 25.44 19.57
CA GLU A 143 7.38 25.76 20.05
C GLU A 143 6.77 26.86 19.17
N VAL A 144 5.59 26.60 18.62
CA VAL A 144 4.87 27.53 17.75
C VAL A 144 3.39 27.60 18.12
N LEU A 145 2.80 28.77 17.91
CA LEU A 145 1.36 28.95 18.07
C LEU A 145 0.64 28.56 16.79
N VAL A 146 -0.40 27.74 16.92
CA VAL A 146 -1.27 27.35 15.80
C VAL A 146 -2.71 27.70 16.11
N SER A 147 -3.41 28.17 15.08
CA SER A 147 -4.86 28.39 15.15
C SER A 147 -5.58 27.08 14.88
N THR A 148 -6.44 26.67 15.80
CA THR A 148 -7.29 25.48 15.69
C THR A 148 -8.75 25.87 15.79
N ALA A 149 -9.65 24.92 15.56
CA ALA A 149 -11.09 25.13 15.78
C ALA A 149 -11.43 25.54 17.23
N ASN A 150 -10.58 25.18 18.19
CA ASN A 150 -10.75 25.51 19.61
C ASN A 150 -10.00 26.79 20.03
N GLY A 151 -9.46 27.56 19.07
CA GLY A 151 -8.66 28.75 19.31
C GLY A 151 -7.17 28.53 19.10
N ILE A 152 -6.36 29.47 19.56
CA ILE A 152 -4.90 29.44 19.44
C ILE A 152 -4.34 28.54 20.54
N THR A 153 -3.52 27.57 20.17
CA THR A 153 -2.82 26.69 21.11
C THR A 153 -1.34 26.58 20.74
N SER A 154 -0.53 26.22 21.74
CA SER A 154 0.90 25.98 21.54
C SER A 154 1.16 24.53 21.14
N VAL A 155 2.02 24.34 20.14
CA VAL A 155 2.44 23.03 19.66
C VAL A 155 3.95 23.00 19.44
N TYR A 156 4.53 21.82 19.60
CA TYR A 156 5.93 21.54 19.28
C TYR A 156 6.03 20.93 17.89
N ARG A 157 6.86 21.49 17.02
CA ARG A 157 7.16 20.88 15.71
C ARG A 157 8.11 19.71 15.88
N VAL A 158 7.75 18.58 15.27
CA VAL A 158 8.59 17.37 15.24
C VAL A 158 8.56 16.75 13.85
N ASN A 159 9.59 15.96 13.55
CA ASN A 159 9.61 15.15 12.32
C ASN A 159 9.58 13.66 12.68
N LEU A 160 8.69 12.92 12.05
CA LEU A 160 8.53 11.48 12.22
C LEU A 160 9.35 10.75 11.16
N SER A 161 10.29 9.91 11.57
CA SER A 161 11.17 9.16 10.66
C SER A 161 10.39 8.29 9.68
N SER A 162 9.29 7.68 10.12
CA SER A 162 8.34 7.03 9.21
C SER A 162 6.96 6.88 9.80
N VAL A 163 5.95 6.94 8.92
CA VAL A 163 4.56 6.62 9.21
C VAL A 163 4.11 5.55 8.22
N THR A 164 3.58 4.42 8.72
CA THR A 164 3.12 3.31 7.89
C THR A 164 1.66 2.97 8.15
N ILE A 165 0.84 2.87 7.09
CA ILE A 165 -0.57 2.51 7.16
C ILE A 165 -0.89 1.47 6.08
N GLY A 166 -1.35 0.28 6.46
CA GLY A 166 -1.77 -0.75 5.49
C GLY A 166 -0.69 -1.13 4.45
N GLY A 167 0.59 -1.02 4.80
CA GLY A 167 1.72 -1.26 3.90
C GLY A 167 2.22 -0.02 3.13
N ILE A 168 1.49 1.09 3.17
CA ILE A 168 1.92 2.38 2.62
C ILE A 168 2.86 3.03 3.64
N LYS A 169 4.12 3.25 3.26
CA LYS A 169 5.14 3.85 4.13
C LYS A 169 5.57 5.21 3.60
N VAL A 170 5.48 6.22 4.44
CA VAL A 170 5.97 7.57 4.17
C VAL A 170 7.08 7.90 5.16
N HIS A 171 8.15 8.51 4.67
CA HIS A 171 9.31 8.90 5.46
C HIS A 171 9.36 10.40 5.70
N ASN A 172 10.04 10.82 6.76
CA ASN A 172 10.29 12.23 7.09
C ASN A 172 9.00 13.07 7.13
N VAL A 173 8.02 12.62 7.92
CA VAL A 173 6.69 13.22 7.96
C VAL A 173 6.63 14.30 9.02
N ASP A 174 6.27 15.52 8.63
CA ASP A 174 6.12 16.64 9.55
C ASP A 174 4.89 16.46 10.45
N ALA A 175 5.08 16.62 11.75
CA ALA A 175 4.04 16.50 12.75
C ALA A 175 4.12 17.63 13.78
N THR A 176 3.02 17.85 14.47
CA THR A 176 2.93 18.75 15.62
C THR A 176 2.52 17.96 16.85
N VAL A 177 3.13 18.30 17.98
CA VAL A 177 2.74 17.77 19.29
C VAL A 177 2.10 18.88 20.08
N HIS A 178 0.83 18.72 20.41
CA HIS A 178 0.12 19.65 21.28
C HIS A 178 0.66 19.54 22.70
N ALA A 179 0.76 20.68 23.40
CA ALA A 179 1.16 20.71 24.80
C ALA A 179 0.07 20.17 25.75
N ASP A 180 -1.16 20.04 25.26
CA ASP A 180 -2.32 19.51 25.97
C ASP A 180 -2.69 18.08 25.50
N ASP A 181 -3.81 17.58 26.03
CA ASP A 181 -4.35 16.26 25.70
C ASP A 181 -5.19 16.26 24.40
N PHE A 182 -5.31 17.41 23.72
CA PHE A 182 -5.96 17.50 22.42
C PHE A 182 -4.93 17.21 21.30
N PRO A 183 -5.33 16.66 20.15
CA PRO A 183 -6.61 16.01 19.87
C PRO A 183 -6.79 14.70 20.66
N GLN A 184 -8.04 14.34 21.00
CA GLN A 184 -8.35 13.11 21.75
C GLN A 184 -7.84 11.83 21.05
N VAL A 185 -7.81 11.86 19.71
CA VAL A 185 -7.19 10.86 18.85
C VAL A 185 -6.22 11.59 17.93
N VAL A 186 -5.06 11.00 17.66
CA VAL A 186 -4.07 11.57 16.75
C VAL A 186 -4.69 11.79 15.36
N LEU A 187 -4.46 12.96 14.77
CA LEU A 187 -5.02 13.32 13.47
C LEU A 187 -3.99 13.04 12.37
N LEU A 188 -4.40 12.31 11.35
CA LEU A 188 -3.61 12.06 10.15
C LEU A 188 -3.87 13.17 9.13
N GLY A 189 -2.96 14.16 9.12
CA GLY A 189 -3.06 15.34 8.26
C GLY A 189 -2.34 15.24 6.92
N ASN A 190 -2.32 16.35 6.19
CA ASN A 190 -1.84 16.47 4.81
C ASN A 190 -0.33 16.23 4.61
N SER A 191 0.48 16.41 5.65
CA SER A 191 1.88 15.95 5.67
C SER A 191 2.05 14.47 5.30
N PHE A 192 1.05 13.62 5.58
CA PHE A 192 0.97 12.25 5.09
C PHE A 192 0.03 12.13 3.88
N LEU A 193 -1.19 12.68 3.97
CA LEU A 193 -2.24 12.44 2.96
C LEU A 193 -1.85 12.95 1.56
N SER A 194 -1.02 13.99 1.47
CA SER A 194 -0.51 14.50 0.18
C SER A 194 0.43 13.53 -0.55
N GLN A 195 0.95 12.51 0.13
CA GLN A 195 1.89 11.51 -0.40
C GLN A 195 1.19 10.25 -0.93
N VAL A 196 -0.14 10.16 -0.78
CA VAL A 196 -0.94 9.02 -1.21
C VAL A 196 -2.01 9.45 -2.21
N ASP A 197 -2.49 8.50 -3.00
CA ASP A 197 -3.72 8.70 -3.77
C ASP A 197 -4.89 8.41 -2.85
N MET A 198 -5.85 9.34 -2.81
CA MET A 198 -7.01 9.28 -1.92
C MET A 198 -8.28 9.30 -2.74
N GLU A 199 -9.17 8.35 -2.49
CA GLU A 199 -10.45 8.23 -3.19
C GLU A 199 -11.54 7.81 -2.22
N GLN A 200 -12.71 8.43 -2.29
CA GLN A 200 -13.87 8.05 -1.49
C GLN A 200 -14.92 7.38 -2.36
N GLN A 201 -15.31 6.16 -2.02
CA GLN A 201 -16.32 5.39 -2.75
C GLN A 201 -17.31 4.76 -1.76
N GLY A 202 -18.59 5.14 -1.83
CA GLY A 202 -19.66 4.48 -1.06
C GLY A 202 -19.45 4.45 0.46
N GLY A 203 -18.91 5.52 1.05
CA GLY A 203 -18.61 5.56 2.50
C GLY A 203 -17.32 4.86 2.91
N VAL A 204 -16.50 4.44 1.95
CA VAL A 204 -15.16 3.89 2.19
C VAL A 204 -14.12 4.85 1.64
N LEU A 205 -13.14 5.20 2.46
CA LEU A 205 -11.95 5.93 2.05
C LEU A 205 -10.87 4.92 1.62
N VAL A 206 -10.36 5.10 0.41
CA VAL A 206 -9.30 4.27 -0.16
C VAL A 206 -8.04 5.12 -0.25
N LEU A 207 -6.97 4.67 0.41
CA LEU A 207 -5.63 5.27 0.28
C LEU A 207 -4.75 4.30 -0.50
N ARG A 208 -4.00 4.79 -1.49
CA ARG A 208 -3.06 3.99 -2.30
C ARG A 208 -1.69 4.63 -2.35
N ALA A 209 -0.66 3.80 -2.30
CA ALA A 209 0.72 4.26 -2.52
C ALA A 209 0.88 4.85 -3.93
N ARG A 210 1.59 5.98 -4.05
CA ARG A 210 1.88 6.61 -5.35
C ARG A 210 3.00 5.92 -6.11
N HIS A 211 3.96 5.33 -5.41
CA HIS A 211 5.14 4.67 -5.97
C HIS A 211 5.41 3.35 -5.25
#